data_AF-A0AAW7PQH5-F1
#
_entry.id   AF-A0AAW7PQH5-F1
#
_cell.length_a   1.000
_cell.length_b   1.000
_cell.length_c   1.000
_cell.angle_alpha   90.00
_cell.angle_beta   90.00
_cell.angle_gamma   90.00
#
_symmetry.space_group_name_H-M   'P 1'
#
loop_
_entity.id
_entity.type
_entity.pdbx_description
1 polymer ?
#
loop_
_entity_poly.entity_id
_entity_poly.type
_entity_poly.pdbx_seq_one_letter_code
_entity_poly.pdbx_strand_id
1 'polypeptide(L)'
;MKYIKYVLAYICLLISDVILILLILDLIDYIHMSNGDRFFLIFIINSFCMYLYHKYKPFKLTGNLDIYLKEKWDNYLDSQKTCLNCSKVVKSSEIKNGICKSCRDLDNKNLNSGYERKKKDVEKENEQIKEEDINKAKDNR
;
A
#
# COMPACT_ATOMS: atom_id res chain seq x y z
N MET A 1 16.56 -11.08 2.86
CA MET A 1 15.97 -12.41 3.17
C MET A 1 15.10 -12.37 4.44
N LYS A 2 13.98 -11.64 4.44
CA LYS A 2 13.16 -11.45 5.66
C LYS A 2 12.29 -12.66 6.04
N TYR A 3 12.07 -13.59 5.10
CA TYR A 3 11.17 -14.73 5.27
C TYR A 3 11.84 -16.02 5.77
N ILE A 4 13.17 -16.13 5.65
CA ILE A 4 13.92 -17.35 6.00
C ILE A 4 13.74 -17.73 7.47
N LYS A 5 13.69 -16.74 8.37
CA LYS A 5 13.44 -16.96 9.80
C LYS A 5 12.07 -17.61 10.08
N TYR A 6 11.04 -17.29 9.30
CA TYR A 6 9.72 -17.88 9.47
C TYR A 6 9.68 -19.32 8.94
N VAL A 7 10.33 -19.56 7.80
CA VAL A 7 10.51 -20.92 7.26
C VAL A 7 11.22 -21.81 8.28
N LEU A 8 12.30 -21.32 8.90
CA LEU A 8 12.99 -22.00 10.00
C LEU A 8 12.07 -22.31 11.19
N ALA A 9 11.22 -21.36 11.59
CA ALA A 9 10.27 -21.59 12.68
C ALA A 9 9.29 -22.74 12.34
N TYR A 10 8.75 -22.77 11.12
CA TYR A 10 7.84 -23.84 10.69
C TYR A 10 8.55 -25.21 10.60
N ILE A 11 9.81 -25.24 10.15
CA ILE A 11 10.61 -26.46 10.15
C ILE A 11 10.81 -26.97 11.58
N CYS A 12 11.13 -26.09 12.53
CA CYS A 12 11.25 -26.46 13.94
C CYS A 12 9.95 -27.00 14.54
N LEU A 13 8.79 -26.45 14.13
CA LEU A 13 7.49 -26.95 14.55
C LEU A 13 7.24 -28.38 14.03
N LEU A 14 7.51 -28.62 12.74
CA LEU A 14 7.37 -29.96 12.15
C LEU A 14 8.28 -30.98 12.82
N ILE A 15 9.52 -30.60 13.17
CA ILE A 15 10.44 -31.48 13.92
C ILE A 15 9.85 -31.81 15.30
N SER A 16 9.26 -30.83 15.99
CA SER A 16 8.60 -31.04 17.29
C SER A 16 7.42 -32.01 17.18
N ASP A 17 6.58 -31.88 16.15
CA ASP A 17 5.45 -32.78 15.89
C ASP A 17 5.91 -34.22 15.60
N VAL A 18 6.98 -34.39 14.82
CA VAL A 18 7.57 -35.71 14.55
C VAL A 18 8.09 -36.36 15.84
N ILE A 19 8.76 -35.60 16.70
CA ILE A 19 9.22 -36.09 18.01
C ILE A 19 8.04 -36.52 18.87
N LEU A 20 6.94 -35.77 18.87
CA LEU A 20 5.73 -36.14 19.62
C LEU A 20 5.14 -37.46 19.12
N ILE A 21 5.05 -37.67 17.80
CA ILE A 21 4.57 -38.92 17.21
C ILE A 21 5.46 -40.09 17.60
N LEU A 22 6.79 -39.92 17.53
CA LEU A 22 7.75 -40.95 17.91
C LEU A 22 7.59 -41.37 19.39
N LEU A 23 7.34 -40.41 20.28
CA LEU A 23 7.10 -40.69 21.70
C LEU A 23 5.78 -41.44 21.92
N ILE A 24 4.73 -41.11 21.16
CA ILE A 24 3.46 -41.84 21.24
C ILE A 24 3.64 -43.29 20.76
N LEU A 25 4.36 -43.50 19.65
CA LEU A 25 4.66 -44.84 19.11
C LEU A 25 5.48 -45.68 20.09
N ASP A 26 6.40 -45.05 20.81
CA ASP A 26 7.21 -45.70 21.84
C ASP A 26 6.41 -45.96 23.14
N LEU A 27 5.42 -45.12 23.47
CA LEU A 27 4.51 -45.35 24.61
C LEU A 27 3.57 -46.55 24.39
N ILE A 28 3.16 -46.79 23.14
CA ILE A 28 2.29 -47.93 22.77
C ILE A 28 3.09 -49.19 22.41
N ASP A 29 4.38 -49.23 22.75
CA ASP A 29 5.33 -50.32 22.47
C ASP A 29 5.44 -50.72 20.98
N TYR A 30 5.12 -49.80 20.06
CA TYR A 30 5.28 -50.04 18.62
C TYR A 30 6.74 -49.86 18.17
N ILE A 31 7.48 -49.00 18.84
CA ILE A 31 8.93 -48.79 18.68
C ILE A 31 9.55 -48.86 20.07
N HIS A 32 10.79 -49.36 20.18
CA HIS A 32 11.51 -49.36 21.44
C HIS A 32 12.66 -48.35 21.41
N MET A 33 12.53 -47.27 22.19
CA MET A 33 13.60 -46.29 22.38
C MET A 33 14.31 -46.51 23.71
N SER A 34 15.63 -46.37 23.72
CA SER A 34 16.37 -46.38 24.97
C SER A 34 16.05 -45.13 25.80
N ASN A 35 16.21 -45.22 27.13
CA ASN A 35 16.02 -44.06 28.01
C ASN A 35 16.95 -42.89 27.66
N GLY A 36 18.13 -43.16 27.10
CA GLY A 36 19.06 -42.13 26.63
C GLY A 36 18.54 -41.39 25.41
N ASP A 37 18.00 -42.13 24.44
CA ASP A 37 17.45 -41.56 23.19
C ASP A 37 16.20 -40.72 23.48
N ARG A 38 15.33 -41.21 24.38
CA ARG A 38 14.15 -40.45 24.87
C ARG A 38 14.57 -39.12 25.47
N PHE A 39 15.57 -39.13 26.35
CA PHE A 39 16.06 -37.91 26.98
C PHE A 39 16.67 -36.96 25.94
N PHE A 40 17.50 -37.46 25.03
CA PHE A 40 18.12 -36.64 23.99
C PHE A 40 17.07 -35.98 23.07
N LEU A 41 16.09 -36.73 22.59
CA LEU A 41 15.04 -36.23 21.69
C LEU A 41 14.13 -35.20 22.37
N ILE A 42 13.67 -35.49 23.59
CA ILE A 42 12.75 -34.60 24.33
C ILE A 42 13.49 -33.37 24.85
N PHE A 43 14.58 -33.56 25.58
CA PHE A 43 15.19 -32.46 26.33
C PHE A 43 16.07 -31.59 25.45
N ILE A 44 16.83 -32.16 24.52
CA ILE A 44 17.80 -31.40 23.73
C ILE A 44 17.13 -30.92 22.44
N ILE A 45 16.63 -31.84 21.61
CA ILE A 45 16.13 -31.48 20.27
C ILE A 45 14.80 -30.72 20.37
N ASN A 46 13.82 -31.22 21.13
CA ASN A 46 12.51 -30.59 21.21
C ASN A 46 12.58 -29.21 21.91
N SER A 47 13.29 -29.10 23.03
CA SER A 47 13.48 -27.80 23.71
C SER A 47 14.16 -26.76 22.82
N PHE A 48 15.19 -27.16 22.05
CA PHE A 48 15.87 -26.27 21.12
C PHE A 48 14.95 -25.85 19.97
N CYS A 49 14.22 -26.78 19.36
CA CYS A 49 13.27 -26.48 18.29
C CYS A 49 12.12 -25.60 18.78
N MET A 50 11.58 -25.86 19.96
CA MET A 50 10.54 -25.02 20.56
C MET A 50 11.05 -23.62 20.92
N TYR A 51 12.29 -23.49 21.40
CA TYR A 51 12.91 -22.19 21.62
C TYR A 51 13.02 -21.39 20.31
N LEU A 52 13.56 -22.01 19.25
CA LEU A 52 13.67 -21.36 17.94
C LEU A 52 12.30 -21.02 17.37
N TYR A 53 11.33 -21.93 17.46
CA TYR A 53 9.96 -21.68 17.05
C TYR A 53 9.37 -20.48 17.80
N HIS A 54 9.47 -20.42 19.13
CA HIS A 54 8.93 -19.29 19.90
C HIS A 54 9.62 -17.96 19.59
N LYS A 55 10.92 -17.99 19.30
CA LYS A 55 11.71 -16.78 18.96
C LYS A 55 11.42 -16.27 17.55
N TYR A 56 11.21 -17.17 16.60
CA TYR A 56 11.08 -16.83 15.19
C TYR A 56 9.67 -16.98 14.63
N LYS A 57 8.72 -17.50 15.42
CA LYS A 57 7.33 -17.59 14.99
C LYS A 57 6.86 -16.20 14.56
N PRO A 58 6.19 -16.11 13.41
CA PRO A 58 5.53 -14.87 13.05
C PRO A 58 4.60 -14.48 14.21
N PHE A 59 4.55 -13.18 14.52
CA PHE A 59 3.71 -12.61 15.58
C PHE A 59 2.37 -13.35 15.63
N LYS A 60 1.99 -13.80 16.83
CA LYS A 60 0.67 -14.40 17.13
C LYS A 60 -0.39 -13.75 16.22
N LEU A 61 -1.01 -14.55 15.35
CA LEU A 61 -2.17 -14.18 14.53
C LEU A 61 -3.38 -13.68 15.35
N THR A 62 -3.26 -13.51 16.67
CA THR A 62 -4.37 -13.42 17.63
C THR A 62 -4.45 -12.09 18.38
N GLY A 63 -4.06 -10.96 17.77
CA GLY A 63 -4.45 -9.65 18.32
C GLY A 63 -3.68 -8.46 17.75
N ASN A 64 -2.36 -8.56 17.62
CA ASN A 64 -1.56 -7.44 17.11
C ASN A 64 -1.66 -7.28 15.60
N LEU A 65 -2.01 -8.34 14.84
CA LEU A 65 -2.21 -8.20 13.40
C LEU A 65 -3.52 -7.46 13.11
N ASP A 66 -4.60 -7.76 13.84
CA ASP A 66 -5.86 -7.02 13.73
C ASP A 66 -5.69 -5.58 14.19
N ILE A 67 -4.97 -5.33 15.28
CA ILE A 67 -4.67 -3.96 15.74
C ILE A 67 -3.81 -3.23 14.70
N TYR A 68 -2.76 -3.86 14.17
CA TYR A 68 -1.90 -3.25 13.15
C TYR A 68 -2.63 -3.02 11.83
N LEU A 69 -3.48 -3.96 11.40
CA LEU A 69 -4.31 -3.81 10.21
C LEU A 69 -5.36 -2.73 10.42
N LYS A 70 -6.01 -2.68 11.57
CA LYS A 70 -6.98 -1.66 11.95
C LYS A 70 -6.32 -0.28 12.00
N GLU A 71 -5.18 -0.14 12.67
CA GLU A 71 -4.43 1.11 12.74
C GLU A 71 -3.96 1.57 11.35
N LYS A 72 -3.52 0.64 10.49
CA LYS A 72 -3.14 0.95 9.11
C LYS A 72 -4.35 1.30 8.23
N TRP A 73 -5.51 0.68 8.49
CA TRP A 73 -6.77 0.94 7.80
C TRP A 73 -7.38 2.28 8.22
N ASP A 74 -7.37 2.59 9.52
CA ASP A 74 -7.80 3.85 10.09
C ASP A 74 -6.91 4.99 9.58
N ASN A 75 -5.59 4.81 9.55
CA ASN A 75 -4.68 5.77 8.90
C ASN A 75 -4.98 5.94 7.39
N TYR A 76 -5.38 4.88 6.69
CA TYR A 76 -5.75 4.95 5.28
C TYR A 76 -7.09 5.68 5.08
N LEU A 77 -8.05 5.52 5.99
CA LEU A 77 -9.33 6.23 6.01
C LEU A 77 -9.17 7.70 6.39
N ASP A 78 -8.39 8.02 7.41
CA ASP A 78 -8.06 9.40 7.82
C ASP A 78 -7.26 10.13 6.73
N SER A 79 -6.47 9.37 5.97
CA SER A 79 -5.79 9.90 4.79
C SER A 79 -6.71 10.12 3.61
N GLN A 80 -8.01 9.81 3.69
CA GLN A 80 -8.98 10.01 2.63
C GLN A 80 -9.95 11.14 2.98
N LYS A 81 -10.15 12.05 2.03
CA LYS A 81 -11.12 13.15 2.13
C LYS A 81 -12.03 13.12 0.91
N THR A 82 -13.27 13.55 1.12
CA THR A 82 -14.26 13.67 0.04
C THR A 82 -14.09 15.00 -0.66
N CYS A 83 -14.01 14.99 -1.99
CA CYS A 83 -14.04 16.21 -2.78
C CYS A 83 -15.44 16.83 -2.71
N LEU A 84 -15.53 18.12 -2.40
CA LEU A 84 -16.80 18.86 -2.35
C LEU A 84 -17.45 19.02 -3.74
N ASN A 85 -16.66 19.03 -4.82
CA ASN A 85 -17.15 19.30 -6.16
C ASN A 85 -17.65 18.03 -6.90
N CYS A 86 -17.04 16.87 -6.64
CA CYS A 86 -17.40 15.61 -7.33
C CYS A 86 -17.78 14.47 -6.40
N SER A 87 -17.86 14.72 -5.09
CA SER A 87 -18.19 13.75 -4.03
C SER A 87 -17.32 12.48 -4.02
N LYS A 88 -16.20 12.49 -4.75
CA LYS A 88 -15.28 11.36 -4.84
C LYS A 88 -14.34 11.36 -3.64
N VAL A 89 -14.17 10.18 -3.03
CA VAL A 89 -13.18 9.95 -1.98
C VAL A 89 -11.80 9.83 -2.63
N VAL A 90 -10.87 10.68 -2.20
CA VAL A 90 -9.49 10.72 -2.69
C VAL A 90 -8.54 10.94 -1.52
N LYS A 91 -7.24 10.76 -1.73
CA LYS A 91 -6.25 11.03 -0.68
C LYS A 91 -6.30 12.51 -0.27
N SER A 92 -6.21 12.78 1.01
CA SER A 92 -6.14 14.10 1.64
C SER A 92 -5.00 14.94 1.03
N SER A 93 -3.89 14.31 0.65
CA SER A 93 -2.78 14.95 -0.08
C SER A 93 -3.16 15.45 -1.48
N GLU A 94 -4.21 14.91 -2.08
CA GLU A 94 -4.72 15.28 -3.41
C GLU A 94 -5.84 16.31 -3.32
N ILE A 95 -6.30 16.67 -2.12
CA ILE A 95 -7.30 17.71 -1.88
C ILE A 95 -6.63 18.99 -1.41
N LYS A 96 -6.92 20.11 -2.11
CA LYS A 96 -6.62 21.46 -1.63
C LYS A 96 -7.92 22.26 -1.59
N ASN A 97 -8.18 22.93 -0.47
CA ASN A 97 -9.40 23.71 -0.24
C ASN A 97 -10.71 22.93 -0.52
N GLY A 98 -10.75 21.65 -0.16
CA GLY A 98 -11.92 20.80 -0.36
C GLY A 98 -12.15 20.31 -1.79
N ILE A 99 -11.27 20.66 -2.75
CA ILE A 99 -11.36 20.26 -4.16
C ILE A 99 -10.22 19.29 -4.50
N CYS A 100 -10.55 18.19 -5.17
CA CYS A 100 -9.55 17.21 -5.61
C CYS A 100 -8.73 17.74 -6.79
N LYS A 101 -7.50 17.23 -6.93
CA LYS A 101 -6.59 17.55 -8.04
C LYS A 101 -7.28 17.46 -9.42
N SER A 102 -8.06 16.42 -9.67
CA SER A 102 -8.79 16.24 -10.94
C SER A 102 -9.75 17.38 -11.25
N CYS A 103 -10.55 17.84 -10.29
CA CYS A 103 -11.50 18.93 -10.50
C CYS A 103 -10.76 20.26 -10.71
N ARG A 104 -9.70 20.50 -9.94
CA ARG A 104 -8.87 21.70 -10.09
C ARG A 104 -8.17 21.76 -11.45
N ASP A 105 -7.67 20.63 -11.93
CA ASP A 105 -6.97 20.56 -13.22
C ASP A 105 -7.95 20.78 -14.39
N LEU A 106 -9.23 20.35 -14.26
CA LEU A 106 -10.30 20.68 -15.19
C LEU A 106 -10.63 22.17 -15.19
N ASP A 107 -10.74 22.79 -14.02
CA ASP A 107 -11.01 24.23 -13.90
C ASP A 107 -9.88 25.07 -14.52
N ASN A 108 -8.62 24.72 -14.25
CA ASN A 108 -7.46 25.39 -14.84
C ASN A 108 -7.39 25.24 -16.37
N LYS A 109 -7.77 24.07 -16.90
CA LYS A 109 -7.80 23.82 -18.34
C LYS A 109 -8.87 24.68 -19.02
N ASN A 110 -10.02 24.84 -18.38
CA ASN A 110 -11.09 25.71 -18.87
C ASN A 110 -10.68 27.20 -18.84
N LEU A 111 -10.02 27.66 -17.77
CA LEU A 111 -9.47 29.02 -17.68
C LEU A 111 -8.46 29.33 -18.80
N ASN A 112 -7.48 28.45 -19.01
CA ASN A 112 -6.47 28.66 -20.05
C ASN A 112 -7.07 28.65 -21.46
N SER A 113 -8.08 27.80 -21.71
CA SER A 113 -8.78 27.80 -23.00
C SER A 113 -9.53 29.12 -23.29
N GLY A 114 -10.08 29.75 -22.25
CA GLY A 114 -10.75 31.06 -22.37
C GLY A 114 -9.78 32.20 -22.65
N TYR A 115 -8.60 32.17 -22.02
CA TYR A 115 -7.53 33.14 -22.28
C TYR A 115 -6.98 33.03 -23.70
N GLU A 116 -6.76 31.81 -24.21
CA GLU A 116 -6.30 31.61 -25.59
C GLU A 116 -7.31 32.10 -26.64
N ARG A 117 -8.62 31.92 -26.39
CA ARG A 117 -9.66 32.48 -27.29
C ARG A 117 -9.64 34.00 -27.29
N LYS A 118 -9.66 34.64 -26.12
CA LYS A 118 -9.61 36.11 -26.03
C LYS A 118 -8.37 36.69 -26.71
N LYS A 119 -7.22 36.03 -26.59
CA LYS A 119 -5.98 36.50 -27.25
C LYS A 119 -6.10 36.45 -28.78
N LYS A 120 -6.66 35.37 -29.33
CA LYS A 120 -6.87 35.24 -30.78
C LYS A 120 -7.88 36.24 -31.32
N ASP A 121 -8.91 36.55 -30.56
CA ASP A 121 -9.92 37.54 -30.96
C ASP A 121 -9.30 38.95 -31.02
N VAL A 122 -8.45 39.31 -30.05
CA VAL A 122 -7.71 40.59 -30.03
C VAL A 122 -6.64 40.66 -31.13
N GLU A 123 -5.97 39.55 -31.46
CA GLU A 123 -5.02 39.51 -32.59
C GLU A 123 -5.74 39.75 -33.93
N LYS A 124 -6.90 39.13 -34.15
CA LYS A 124 -7.72 39.35 -35.36
C LYS A 124 -8.25 40.78 -35.47
N GLU A 125 -8.70 41.36 -34.36
CA GLU A 125 -9.18 42.75 -34.33
C GLU A 125 -8.06 43.73 -34.68
N ASN A 126 -6.85 43.51 -34.19
CA ASN A 126 -5.68 44.34 -34.52
C ASN A 126 -5.20 44.18 -35.98
N GLU A 127 -5.35 43.00 -36.58
CA GLU A 127 -5.06 42.80 -38.00
C GLU A 127 -6.08 43.52 -38.89
N GLN A 128 -7.36 43.49 -38.53
CA GLN A 128 -8.41 44.21 -39.25
C GLN A 128 -8.24 45.73 -39.19
N ILE A 129 -7.88 46.29 -38.02
CA ILE A 129 -7.61 47.72 -37.88
C ILE A 129 -6.42 48.15 -38.77
N LYS A 130 -5.35 47.33 -38.83
CA LYS A 130 -4.20 47.63 -39.71
C LYS A 130 -4.57 47.58 -41.19
N GLU A 131 -5.41 46.65 -41.62
CA GLU A 131 -5.89 46.59 -43.00
C GLU A 131 -6.79 47.77 -43.36
N GLU A 132 -7.68 48.20 -42.46
CA GLU A 132 -8.51 49.38 -42.65
C GLU A 132 -7.70 50.68 -42.74
N ASP A 133 -6.68 50.84 -41.89
CA ASP A 133 -5.79 52.01 -41.91
C ASP A 133 -4.95 52.06 -43.20
N ILE A 134 -4.49 50.92 -43.71
CA ILE A 134 -3.76 50.82 -44.98
C ILE A 134 -4.67 51.16 -46.17
N ASN A 135 -5.94 50.73 -46.13
CA ASN A 135 -6.90 51.03 -47.20
C ASN A 135 -7.31 52.51 -47.21
N LYS A 136 -7.54 53.13 -46.04
CA LYS A 136 -7.78 54.59 -45.93
C LYS A 136 -6.61 55.43 -46.43
N ALA A 137 -5.37 54.96 -46.24
CA ALA A 137 -4.18 55.65 -46.74
C ALA A 137 -4.02 55.58 -48.28
N LYS A 138 -4.62 54.56 -48.93
CA LYS A 138 -4.63 54.41 -50.39
C LYS A 138 -5.71 55.26 -51.05
N ASP A 139 -6.86 55.43 -50.43
CA ASP A 139 -7.98 56.22 -50.98
C ASP A 139 -7.76 57.74 -50.94
N ASN A 140 -6.77 58.22 -50.17
CA ASN A 140 -6.40 59.63 -50.08
C ASN A 140 -5.24 60.05 -51.02
N ARG A 141 -4.89 59.22 -52.02
CA ARG A 141 -3.92 59.52 -53.09
C ARG A 141 -4.61 59.57 -54.45
#